data_AF-A0A6G7Z3D4-F1
#
_entry.id   AF-A0A6G7Z3D4-F1
#
_cell.length_a   1.000
_cell.length_b   1.000
_cell.length_c   1.000
_cell.angle_alpha   90.00
_cell.angle_beta   90.00
_cell.angle_gamma   90.00
#
_symmetry.space_group_name_H-M   'P 1'
#
loop_
_entity.id
_entity.type
_entity.pdbx_description
1 polymer ?
#
loop_
_entity_poly.entity_id
_entity_poly.type
_entity_poly.pdbx_seq_one_letter_code
_entity_poly.pdbx_strand_id
1 'polypeptide(L)'
;MFLTLTAPGDSQHFQRNGAPCPCTPEGGVELMSWNATAVARWNRFLRDLGRSIGAHEYVVAERDVLDKYSGTLDTKTYKREISHLAYFRGTEAQQRGALHFHVMLRRDDGRPLRVRVSDVRRLAIKHGFGHSVDVQRLEPGHAGYVAKYVAKSADDRSGVVWPSTVTRRRRSTTWPTVGEMQDVAVFQKRPGFRTWVASRSWGRSMRDVRAAQAHHVAVLDALPSWADVPASAGWARLVVPDHPDLPPHVPIAGCVTESLWLVA
;
A
#
# COMPACT_ATOMS: atom_id res chain seq x y z
N MET A 1 -12.29 1.09 -7.17
CA MET A 1 -11.34 0.73 -8.25
C MET A 1 -10.23 -0.12 -7.66
N PHE A 2 -9.83 -1.17 -8.37
CA PHE A 2 -8.62 -1.92 -8.10
C PHE A 2 -7.54 -1.48 -9.10
N LEU A 3 -6.32 -1.29 -8.61
CA LEU A 3 -5.22 -0.69 -9.35
C LEU A 3 -3.93 -1.47 -9.07
N THR A 4 -3.20 -1.80 -10.14
CA THR A 4 -1.88 -2.41 -10.04
C THR A 4 -0.83 -1.48 -10.63
N LEU A 5 0.18 -1.11 -9.83
CA LEU A 5 1.30 -0.23 -10.23
C LEU A 5 2.64 -0.94 -10.09
N THR A 6 3.50 -0.80 -11.10
CA THR A 6 4.84 -1.40 -11.12
C THR A 6 5.89 -0.35 -11.40
N ALA A 7 7.12 -0.57 -10.95
CA ALA A 7 8.28 0.14 -11.49
C ALA A 7 8.35 0.02 -13.03
N PRO A 8 8.94 1.01 -13.72
CA PRO A 8 9.29 0.86 -15.13
C PRO A 8 10.27 -0.30 -15.37
N GLY A 9 10.51 -0.64 -16.63
CA GLY A 9 11.54 -1.62 -17.02
C GLY A 9 12.95 -1.17 -16.63
N ASP A 10 13.86 -2.14 -16.56
CA ASP A 10 15.31 -1.98 -16.40
C ASP A 10 16.01 -1.52 -17.68
N SER A 11 15.32 -1.59 -18.82
CA SER A 11 15.78 -1.12 -20.12
C SER A 11 14.80 -0.10 -20.72
N GLN A 12 15.34 0.78 -21.57
CA GLN A 12 14.50 1.64 -22.41
C GLN A 12 13.70 0.76 -23.37
N HIS A 13 12.41 1.04 -23.49
CA HIS A 13 11.56 0.36 -24.47
C HIS A 13 10.76 1.38 -25.26
N PHE A 14 10.23 0.91 -26.38
CA PHE A 14 9.55 1.76 -27.36
C PHE A 14 8.06 1.46 -27.37
N GLN A 15 7.28 2.50 -27.68
CA GLN A 15 5.87 2.36 -27.98
C GLN A 15 5.69 1.69 -29.36
N ARG A 16 4.45 1.29 -29.68
CA ARG A 16 4.14 0.66 -30.97
C ARG A 16 4.46 1.54 -32.19
N ASN A 17 4.46 2.86 -32.02
CA ASN A 17 4.83 3.83 -33.06
C ASN A 17 6.36 4.04 -33.18
N GLY A 18 7.18 3.28 -32.45
CA GLY A 18 8.64 3.41 -32.44
C GLY A 18 9.18 4.56 -31.58
N ALA A 19 8.34 5.38 -30.95
CA ALA A 19 8.80 6.44 -30.05
C ALA A 19 9.24 5.84 -28.69
N PRO A 20 10.28 6.39 -28.03
CA PRO A 20 10.65 5.98 -26.67
C PRO A 20 9.47 6.05 -25.69
N CYS A 21 9.30 5.06 -24.82
CA CYS A 21 8.26 5.13 -23.79
C CYS A 21 8.58 6.26 -22.81
N PRO A 22 7.64 7.17 -22.50
CA PRO A 22 7.86 8.19 -21.47
C PRO A 22 8.03 7.61 -20.05
N CYS A 23 7.80 6.31 -19.89
CA CYS A 23 7.88 5.61 -18.62
C CYS A 23 9.29 5.09 -18.30
N THR A 24 10.14 4.88 -19.31
CA THR A 24 11.51 4.37 -19.16
C THR A 24 12.46 5.38 -19.83
N PRO A 25 13.33 6.06 -19.06
CA PRO A 25 14.32 6.95 -19.66
C PRO A 25 15.36 6.12 -20.44
N GLU A 26 16.23 6.81 -21.18
CA GLU A 26 17.40 6.18 -21.81
C GLU A 26 18.24 5.45 -20.76
N GLY A 27 18.62 4.20 -21.04
CA GLY A 27 19.30 3.32 -20.08
C GLY A 27 18.41 2.67 -19.02
N GLY A 28 17.09 2.93 -19.01
CA GLY A 28 16.15 2.31 -18.09
C GLY A 28 16.15 2.93 -16.69
N VAL A 29 15.55 2.24 -15.72
CA VAL A 29 15.46 2.73 -14.33
C VAL A 29 16.35 1.91 -13.41
N GLU A 30 17.23 2.61 -12.69
CA GLU A 30 18.01 2.03 -11.60
C GLU A 30 17.07 1.66 -10.44
N LEU A 31 16.88 0.36 -10.23
CA LEU A 31 15.83 -0.19 -9.35
C LEU A 31 16.01 0.20 -7.89
N MET A 32 17.26 0.33 -7.44
CA MET A 32 17.60 0.65 -6.06
C MET A 32 17.11 2.06 -5.68
N SER A 33 17.44 3.05 -6.51
CA SER A 33 16.98 4.43 -6.43
C SER A 33 15.46 4.53 -6.60
N TRP A 34 14.88 3.72 -7.49
CA TRP A 34 13.44 3.67 -7.65
C TRP A 34 12.74 3.14 -6.40
N ASN A 35 13.16 2.00 -5.86
CA ASN A 35 12.61 1.39 -4.64
C ASN A 35 12.71 2.33 -3.44
N ALA A 36 13.85 3.01 -3.27
CA ALA A 36 14.05 4.00 -2.22
C ALA A 36 13.05 5.17 -2.28
N THR A 37 12.52 5.48 -3.47
CA THR A 37 11.58 6.59 -3.70
C THR A 37 10.15 6.15 -3.97
N ALA A 38 9.86 4.84 -4.07
CA ALA A 38 8.57 4.31 -4.50
C ALA A 38 7.39 4.77 -3.62
N VAL A 39 7.58 4.87 -2.30
CA VAL A 39 6.54 5.38 -1.38
C VAL A 39 6.27 6.87 -1.60
N ALA A 40 7.31 7.67 -1.84
CA ALA A 40 7.14 9.09 -2.15
C ALA A 40 6.43 9.28 -3.50
N ARG A 41 6.77 8.45 -4.50
CA ARG A 41 6.10 8.40 -5.81
C ARG A 41 4.62 8.05 -5.65
N TRP A 42 4.30 7.02 -4.88
CA TRP A 42 2.93 6.66 -4.51
C TRP A 42 2.16 7.82 -3.89
N ASN A 43 2.73 8.51 -2.90
CA ASN A 43 2.08 9.63 -2.23
C ASN A 43 1.81 10.83 -3.16
N ARG A 44 2.70 11.08 -4.14
CA ARG A 44 2.48 12.11 -5.17
C ARG A 44 1.41 11.68 -6.16
N PHE A 45 1.45 10.42 -6.62
CA PHE A 45 0.42 9.83 -7.47
C PHE A 45 -0.97 9.90 -6.86
N LEU A 46 -1.12 9.47 -5.60
CA LEU A 46 -2.42 9.46 -4.92
C LEU A 46 -2.99 10.87 -4.78
N ARG A 47 -2.13 11.86 -4.49
CA ARG A 47 -2.52 13.27 -4.39
C ARG A 47 -2.98 13.83 -5.74
N ASP A 48 -2.18 13.66 -6.80
CA ASP A 48 -2.56 14.18 -8.12
C ASP A 48 -3.79 13.45 -8.68
N LEU A 49 -3.94 12.15 -8.38
CA LEU A 49 -5.16 11.40 -8.68
C LEU A 49 -6.36 11.99 -7.95
N GLY A 50 -6.25 12.21 -6.64
CA GLY A 50 -7.28 12.88 -5.84
C GLY A 50 -7.67 14.24 -6.41
N ARG A 51 -6.70 15.01 -6.93
CA ARG A 51 -6.97 16.35 -7.51
C ARG A 51 -7.71 16.22 -8.83
N SER A 52 -7.27 15.30 -9.68
CA SER A 52 -7.87 15.08 -10.99
C SER A 52 -9.34 14.65 -10.94
N ILE A 53 -9.77 14.00 -9.85
CA ILE A 53 -11.14 13.52 -9.66
C ILE A 53 -11.98 14.41 -8.73
N GLY A 54 -11.45 15.55 -8.29
CA GLY A 54 -12.13 16.42 -7.32
C GLY A 54 -12.42 15.71 -5.99
N ALA A 55 -11.49 14.90 -5.50
CA ALA A 55 -11.52 14.28 -4.18
C ALA A 55 -10.68 15.07 -3.16
N HIS A 56 -10.25 16.29 -3.49
CA HIS A 56 -9.61 17.19 -2.55
C HIS A 56 -10.50 18.35 -2.18
N GLU A 57 -10.59 18.59 -0.87
CA GLU A 57 -11.17 19.77 -0.28
C GLU A 57 -10.07 20.53 0.47
N TYR A 58 -10.09 21.85 0.37
CA TYR A 58 -9.20 22.70 1.17
C TYR A 58 -9.99 23.26 2.34
N VAL A 59 -9.64 22.82 3.54
CA VAL A 59 -10.22 23.35 4.77
C VAL A 59 -9.25 24.36 5.37
N VAL A 60 -9.77 25.55 5.68
CA VAL A 60 -9.06 26.56 6.46
C VAL A 60 -9.42 26.30 7.92
N ALA A 61 -8.41 26.08 8.75
CA ALA A 61 -8.59 25.90 10.18
C ALA A 61 -7.71 26.90 10.93
N GLU A 62 -8.26 27.48 11.98
CA GLU A 62 -7.51 28.30 12.92
C GLU A 62 -7.09 27.44 14.10
N ARG A 63 -5.87 27.66 14.58
CA ARG A 63 -5.38 27.02 15.79
C ARG A 63 -4.58 28.02 16.58
N ASP A 64 -4.98 28.23 17.83
CA ASP A 64 -4.16 28.98 18.76
C ASP A 64 -2.92 28.17 19.10
N VAL A 65 -1.77 28.77 18.86
CA VAL A 65 -0.46 28.24 19.18
C VAL A 65 0.11 29.11 20.28
N LEU A 66 0.35 28.51 21.45
CA LEU A 66 1.08 29.19 22.51
C LEU A 66 2.50 29.45 22.03
N ASP A 67 2.87 30.72 21.89
CA ASP A 67 4.25 31.09 21.63
C ASP A 67 5.07 30.81 22.89
N LYS A 68 6.04 29.91 22.76
CA LYS A 68 6.81 29.39 23.90
C LYS A 68 7.66 30.46 24.58
N TYR A 69 7.95 31.58 23.93
CA TYR A 69 8.87 32.61 24.41
C TYR A 69 8.13 33.79 25.05
N SER A 70 7.01 34.19 24.46
CA SER A 70 6.18 35.30 24.93
C SER A 70 5.07 34.86 25.88
N GLY A 71 4.70 33.58 25.88
CA GLY A 71 3.57 33.07 26.66
C GLY A 71 2.19 33.52 26.13
N THR A 72 2.14 34.23 25.01
CA THR A 72 0.89 34.65 24.37
C THR A 72 0.37 33.59 23.39
N LEU A 73 -0.96 33.47 23.31
CA LEU A 73 -1.62 32.68 22.27
C LEU A 73 -1.59 33.46 20.96
N ASP A 74 -0.99 32.88 19.93
CA ASP A 74 -1.00 33.38 18.56
C ASP A 74 -1.93 32.49 17.71
N THR A 75 -2.97 33.08 17.14
CA THR A 75 -3.90 32.36 16.27
C THR A 75 -3.28 32.17 14.90
N LYS A 76 -2.91 30.93 14.57
CA LYS A 76 -2.37 30.60 13.25
C LYS A 76 -3.42 29.94 12.38
N THR A 77 -3.65 30.54 11.21
CA THR A 77 -4.49 29.97 10.17
C THR A 77 -3.67 28.96 9.35
N TYR A 78 -4.20 27.73 9.23
CA TYR A 78 -3.60 26.68 8.43
C TYR A 78 -4.57 26.20 7.36
N LYS A 79 -4.10 26.13 6.11
CA LYS A 79 -4.83 25.51 5.01
C LYS A 79 -4.46 24.03 4.95
N ARG A 80 -5.42 23.15 5.23
CA ARG A 80 -5.26 21.69 5.16
C ARG A 80 -5.95 21.15 3.92
N GLU A 81 -5.20 20.44 3.09
CA GLU A 81 -5.75 19.63 2.00
C GLU A 81 -6.27 18.31 2.58
N ILE A 82 -7.58 18.11 2.55
CA ILE A 82 -8.25 16.85 2.90
C ILE A 82 -8.44 16.05 1.62
N SER A 83 -8.12 14.76 1.67
CA SER A 83 -8.38 13.84 0.56
C SER A 83 -9.52 12.91 0.96
N HIS A 84 -10.57 12.88 0.15
CA HIS A 84 -11.67 11.93 0.27
C HIS A 84 -11.36 10.58 -0.40
N LEU A 85 -10.10 10.35 -0.75
CA LEU A 85 -9.66 9.11 -1.38
C LEU A 85 -9.16 8.15 -0.30
N ALA A 86 -9.98 7.16 0.02
CA ALA A 86 -9.59 6.06 0.89
C ALA A 86 -8.90 4.96 0.10
N TYR A 87 -7.87 4.35 0.68
CA TYR A 87 -7.12 3.30 0.01
C TYR A 87 -6.66 2.19 0.97
N PHE A 88 -6.47 1.01 0.41
CA PHE A 88 -5.69 -0.08 0.97
C PHE A 88 -4.68 -0.54 -0.07
N ARG A 89 -3.41 -0.63 0.30
CA ARG A 89 -2.30 -0.95 -0.61
C ARG A 89 -1.52 -2.12 -0.06
N GLY A 90 -1.48 -3.23 -0.79
CA GLY A 90 -0.46 -4.28 -0.65
C GLY A 90 0.79 -3.92 -1.45
N THR A 91 1.95 -4.33 -0.96
CA THR A 91 3.26 -4.12 -1.60
C THR A 91 3.98 -5.45 -1.73
N GLU A 92 4.35 -5.80 -2.95
CA GLU A 92 5.04 -7.02 -3.33
C GLU A 92 6.41 -6.72 -3.97
N ALA A 93 7.40 -7.55 -3.66
CA ALA A 93 8.65 -7.59 -4.40
C ALA A 93 8.46 -8.45 -5.65
N GLN A 94 8.74 -7.92 -6.83
CA GLN A 94 8.79 -8.74 -8.04
C GLN A 94 10.09 -9.55 -8.08
N GLN A 95 10.14 -10.59 -8.92
CA GLN A 95 11.35 -11.42 -9.12
C GLN A 95 12.60 -10.61 -9.47
N ARG A 96 12.44 -9.46 -10.15
CA ARG A 96 13.52 -8.53 -10.49
C ARG A 96 13.90 -7.55 -9.37
N GLY A 97 13.33 -7.72 -8.17
CA GLY A 97 13.58 -6.87 -7.00
C GLY A 97 12.93 -5.49 -7.01
N ALA A 98 12.02 -5.21 -7.95
CA ALA A 98 11.22 -3.98 -7.99
C ALA A 98 9.98 -4.08 -7.10
N LEU A 99 9.63 -3.00 -6.37
CA LEU A 99 8.36 -2.95 -5.65
C LEU A 99 7.16 -2.82 -6.61
N HIS A 100 6.08 -3.49 -6.25
CA HIS A 100 4.83 -3.57 -6.98
C HIS A 100 3.66 -3.33 -6.02
N PHE A 101 2.67 -2.55 -6.44
CA PHE A 101 1.57 -2.13 -5.58
C PHE A 101 0.24 -2.66 -6.09
N HIS A 102 -0.47 -3.37 -5.21
CA HIS A 102 -1.86 -3.81 -5.40
C HIS A 102 -2.75 -2.91 -4.55
N VAL A 103 -3.61 -2.11 -5.18
CA VAL A 103 -4.32 -1.02 -4.49
C VAL A 103 -5.82 -1.12 -4.70
N MET A 104 -6.56 -1.10 -3.60
CA MET A 104 -7.99 -0.82 -3.60
C MET A 104 -8.20 0.65 -3.27
N LEU A 105 -9.01 1.33 -4.09
CA LEU A 105 -9.32 2.75 -3.98
C LEU A 105 -10.84 2.95 -3.96
N ARG A 106 -11.31 3.79 -3.04
CA ARG A 106 -12.70 4.27 -2.97
C ARG A 106 -12.76 5.73 -2.55
N ARG A 107 -13.88 6.40 -2.80
CA ARG A 107 -14.16 7.68 -2.14
C ARG A 107 -14.87 7.43 -0.82
N ASP A 108 -14.55 8.20 0.20
CA ASP A 108 -15.22 8.16 1.50
C ASP A 108 -16.31 9.24 1.67
N ASP A 109 -16.49 10.11 0.68
CA ASP A 109 -17.54 11.14 0.62
C ASP A 109 -18.84 10.68 -0.06
N GLY A 110 -18.98 9.37 -0.30
CA GLY A 110 -20.15 8.77 -0.95
C GLY A 110 -20.27 9.04 -2.46
N ARG A 111 -19.39 9.84 -3.06
CA ARG A 111 -19.42 10.09 -4.51
C ARG A 111 -18.80 8.92 -5.29
N PRO A 112 -19.20 8.69 -6.55
CA PRO A 112 -18.59 7.65 -7.36
C PRO A 112 -17.13 8.01 -7.72
N LEU A 113 -16.24 7.01 -7.68
CA LEU A 113 -14.87 7.15 -8.15
C LEU A 113 -14.84 7.07 -9.69
N ARG A 114 -14.96 8.22 -10.36
CA ARG A 114 -14.93 8.33 -11.82
C ARG A 114 -13.56 8.82 -12.30
N VAL A 115 -12.79 7.94 -12.92
CA VAL A 115 -11.48 8.27 -13.52
C VAL A 115 -11.29 7.49 -14.81
N ARG A 116 -10.74 8.14 -15.83
CA ARG A 116 -10.38 7.46 -17.09
C ARG A 116 -9.08 6.68 -16.87
N VAL A 117 -9.00 5.48 -17.43
CA VAL A 117 -7.77 4.66 -17.37
C VAL A 117 -6.56 5.42 -17.95
N SER A 118 -6.78 6.23 -18.99
CA SER A 118 -5.74 7.08 -19.58
C SER A 118 -5.18 8.12 -18.60
N ASP A 119 -6.02 8.71 -17.74
CA ASP A 119 -5.59 9.64 -16.71
C ASP A 119 -4.81 8.95 -15.60
N VAL A 120 -5.25 7.77 -15.17
CA VAL A 120 -4.52 6.95 -14.20
C VAL A 120 -3.13 6.59 -14.75
N ARG A 121 -3.05 6.12 -16.00
CA ARG A 121 -1.79 5.77 -16.65
C ARG A 121 -0.88 6.99 -16.80
N ARG A 122 -1.42 8.13 -17.26
CA ARG A 122 -0.67 9.37 -17.41
C ARG A 122 -0.08 9.83 -16.07
N LEU A 123 -0.86 9.79 -14.99
CA LEU A 123 -0.40 10.13 -13.64
C LEU A 123 0.63 9.12 -13.11
N ALA A 124 0.43 7.82 -13.36
CA ALA A 124 1.39 6.79 -12.98
C ALA A 124 2.77 7.06 -13.61
N ILE A 125 2.80 7.29 -14.93
CA ILE A 125 4.03 7.65 -15.66
C ILE A 125 4.64 8.95 -15.13
N LYS A 126 3.83 10.00 -14.92
CA LYS A 126 4.28 11.28 -14.35
C LYS A 126 5.02 11.11 -13.01
N HIS A 127 4.62 10.13 -12.20
CA HIS A 127 5.25 9.84 -10.92
C HIS A 127 6.31 8.72 -10.98
N GLY A 128 6.65 8.28 -12.19
CA GLY A 128 7.71 7.32 -12.50
C GLY A 128 7.33 5.87 -12.25
N PHE A 129 6.05 5.52 -12.34
CA PHE A 129 5.62 4.12 -12.51
C PHE A 129 5.68 3.74 -13.99
N GLY A 130 5.69 2.44 -14.27
CA GLY A 130 5.59 1.91 -15.62
C GLY A 130 4.26 2.25 -16.29
N HIS A 131 4.21 2.16 -17.62
CA HIS A 131 2.98 2.40 -18.39
C HIS A 131 1.96 1.25 -18.28
N SER A 132 2.42 0.04 -17.91
CA SER A 132 1.60 -1.14 -17.64
C SER A 132 0.88 -0.98 -16.30
N VAL A 133 -0.21 -0.24 -16.35
CA VAL A 133 -1.13 -0.03 -15.24
C VAL A 133 -2.39 -0.83 -15.53
N ASP A 134 -2.73 -1.75 -14.61
CA ASP A 134 -4.01 -2.45 -14.64
C ASP A 134 -5.02 -1.70 -13.77
N VAL A 135 -6.20 -1.46 -14.34
CA VAL A 135 -7.27 -0.70 -13.69
C VAL A 135 -8.56 -1.49 -13.86
N GLN A 136 -9.09 -1.96 -12.74
CA GLN A 136 -10.32 -2.75 -12.71
C GLN A 136 -11.37 -2.06 -11.84
N ARG A 137 -12.64 -2.39 -12.10
CA ARG A 137 -13.70 -2.13 -11.12
C ARG A 137 -13.38 -2.90 -9.85
N LEU A 138 -13.67 -2.33 -8.68
CA LEU A 138 -13.43 -3.01 -7.41
C LEU A 138 -14.55 -4.02 -7.15
N GLU A 139 -14.19 -5.27 -6.90
CA GLU A 139 -15.05 -6.40 -6.61
C GLU A 139 -14.63 -7.07 -5.28
N PRO A 140 -15.51 -7.81 -4.59
CA PRO A 140 -15.19 -8.43 -3.30
C PRO A 140 -13.92 -9.33 -3.31
N GLY A 141 -13.69 -10.06 -4.41
CA GLY A 141 -12.52 -10.93 -4.54
C GLY A 141 -11.17 -10.20 -4.52
N HIS A 142 -11.13 -8.89 -4.79
CA HIS A 142 -9.88 -8.12 -4.73
C HIS A 142 -9.32 -8.00 -3.31
N ALA A 143 -10.15 -8.07 -2.27
CA ALA A 143 -9.67 -8.04 -0.89
C ALA A 143 -8.78 -9.26 -0.58
N GLY A 144 -9.26 -10.47 -0.90
CA GLY A 144 -8.49 -11.71 -0.80
C GLY A 144 -7.25 -11.69 -1.69
N TYR A 145 -7.36 -11.14 -2.91
CA TYR A 145 -6.22 -10.97 -3.81
C TYR A 145 -5.12 -10.09 -3.19
N VAL A 146 -5.47 -8.91 -2.65
CA VAL A 146 -4.46 -8.07 -1.98
C VAL A 146 -3.90 -8.76 -0.75
N ALA A 147 -4.75 -9.40 0.07
CA ALA A 147 -4.31 -10.13 1.26
C ALA A 147 -3.29 -11.22 0.93
N LYS A 148 -3.50 -11.98 -0.15
CA LYS A 148 -2.54 -12.97 -0.69
C LYS A 148 -1.16 -12.34 -0.90
N TYR A 149 -1.08 -11.19 -1.56
CA TYR A 149 0.21 -10.54 -1.83
C TYR A 149 0.85 -9.94 -0.60
N VAL A 150 0.04 -9.41 0.33
CA VAL A 150 0.55 -8.93 1.62
C VAL A 150 1.19 -10.06 2.41
N ALA A 151 0.55 -11.24 2.45
CA ALA A 151 1.07 -12.42 3.11
C ALA A 151 2.34 -12.94 2.43
N LYS A 152 2.32 -13.10 1.10
CA LYS A 152 3.48 -13.54 0.30
C LYS A 152 4.70 -12.62 0.49
N SER A 153 4.47 -11.33 0.64
CA SER A 153 5.54 -10.32 0.77
C SER A 153 6.04 -10.12 2.21
N ALA A 154 5.43 -10.79 3.19
CA ALA A 154 5.88 -10.73 4.58
C ALA A 154 7.34 -11.18 4.71
N ASP A 155 7.70 -12.24 3.99
CA ASP A 155 9.01 -12.89 4.04
C ASP A 155 9.92 -12.49 2.86
N ASP A 156 9.36 -12.01 1.75
CA ASP A 156 10.12 -11.67 0.53
C ASP A 156 10.78 -10.28 0.54
N ARG A 157 11.27 -9.87 1.71
CA ARG A 157 11.92 -8.56 1.84
C ARG A 157 13.37 -8.57 1.36
N SER A 158 14.00 -9.74 1.34
CA SER A 158 15.37 -9.95 0.87
C SER A 158 15.50 -9.82 -0.64
N GLY A 159 14.42 -10.06 -1.41
CA GLY A 159 14.42 -9.92 -2.86
C GLY A 159 14.46 -8.48 -3.37
N VAL A 160 14.19 -7.49 -2.52
CA VAL A 160 14.17 -6.08 -2.94
C VAL A 160 15.58 -5.50 -2.92
N VAL A 161 16.01 -4.93 -4.05
CA VAL A 161 17.32 -4.26 -4.16
C VAL A 161 17.26 -2.91 -3.43
N TRP A 162 18.13 -2.72 -2.44
CA TRP A 162 18.25 -1.50 -1.64
C TRP A 162 19.64 -0.88 -1.75
N PRO A 163 19.77 0.44 -1.52
CA PRO A 163 21.06 1.07 -1.33
C PRO A 163 21.77 0.37 -0.17
N SER A 164 22.86 -0.34 -0.48
CA SER A 164 23.75 -0.92 0.52
C SER A 164 24.33 0.17 1.43
N THR A 165 24.44 1.40 0.92
CA THR A 165 24.89 2.56 1.66
C THR A 165 23.97 3.74 1.41
N VAL A 166 23.30 4.22 2.47
CA VAL A 166 22.67 5.54 2.46
C VAL A 166 23.64 6.50 3.12
N THR A 167 24.22 7.41 2.36
CA THR A 167 24.99 8.51 2.92
C THR A 167 24.02 9.47 3.61
N ARG A 168 24.07 9.51 4.94
CA ARG A 168 23.24 10.44 5.72
C ARG A 168 24.13 11.53 6.24
N ARG A 169 23.82 12.78 5.88
CA ARG A 169 24.42 13.94 6.55
C ARG A 169 23.97 13.95 7.99
N ARG A 170 24.91 13.73 8.90
CA ARG A 170 24.70 13.90 10.34
C ARG A 170 25.55 15.07 10.79
N ARG A 171 24.95 15.95 11.60
CA ARG A 171 25.72 16.97 12.31
C ARG A 171 26.59 16.25 13.32
N SER A 172 27.91 16.42 13.21
CA SER A 172 28.84 15.85 14.17
C SER A 172 28.55 16.43 15.55
N THR A 173 28.43 15.54 16.53
CA THR A 173 28.26 15.85 17.96
C THR A 173 29.55 15.65 18.74
N THR A 174 30.64 15.30 18.06
CA THR A 174 31.92 14.96 18.69
C THR A 174 32.88 16.12 18.50
N TRP A 175 33.44 16.61 19.61
CA TRP A 175 34.50 17.62 19.59
C TRP A 175 35.78 17.06 18.94
N PRO A 176 36.54 17.87 18.16
CA PRO A 176 36.38 19.32 17.94
C PRO A 176 35.37 19.71 16.83
N THR A 177 34.85 18.74 16.09
CA THR A 177 33.99 18.94 14.91
C THR A 177 32.50 19.19 15.20
N VAL A 178 32.14 19.74 16.36
CA VAL A 178 30.73 19.97 16.69
C VAL A 178 30.13 20.97 15.69
N GLY A 179 29.09 20.53 14.97
CA GLY A 179 28.41 21.37 13.99
C GLY A 179 28.76 21.10 12.52
N GLU A 180 29.85 20.38 12.24
CA GLU A 180 30.22 19.98 10.88
C GLU A 180 29.26 18.91 10.34
N MET A 181 28.87 19.03 9.07
CA MET A 181 28.09 17.99 8.40
C MET A 181 29.02 16.88 7.92
N GLN A 182 28.96 15.72 8.56
CA GLN A 182 29.67 14.53 8.09
C GLN A 182 28.73 13.65 7.28
N ASP A 183 29.22 13.20 6.13
CA ASP A 183 28.58 12.17 5.32
C ASP A 183 28.86 10.82 5.97
N VAL A 184 27.89 10.29 6.73
CA VAL A 184 28.01 8.99 7.36
C VAL A 184 27.36 7.95 6.47
N ALA A 185 28.13 6.98 5.99
CA ALA A 185 27.62 5.78 5.35
C ALA A 185 26.79 4.98 6.36
N VAL A 186 25.46 5.03 6.25
CA VAL A 186 24.56 4.22 7.06
C VAL A 186 24.10 3.04 6.21
N PHE A 187 24.52 1.83 6.59
CA PHE A 187 23.93 0.61 6.04
C PHE A 187 22.46 0.57 6.45
N GLN A 188 21.57 0.57 5.45
CA GLN A 188 20.15 0.46 5.72
C GLN A 188 19.83 -0.99 6.11
N LYS A 189 19.99 -1.32 7.40
CA LYS A 189 19.78 -2.67 7.95
C LYS A 189 18.40 -3.27 7.68
N ARG A 190 17.40 -2.47 7.27
CA ARG A 190 16.04 -2.93 7.03
C ARG A 190 15.41 -2.30 5.79
N PRO A 191 14.76 -3.10 4.92
CA PRO A 191 13.91 -2.63 3.83
C PRO A 191 12.94 -1.55 4.32
N GLY A 192 12.94 -0.39 3.66
CA GLY A 192 12.20 0.79 4.10
C GLY A 192 10.69 0.76 3.85
N PHE A 193 10.14 -0.35 3.34
CA PHE A 193 8.73 -0.45 2.95
C PHE A 193 7.89 -1.25 3.95
N ARG A 194 6.58 -0.97 3.92
CA ARG A 194 5.56 -1.77 4.60
C ARG A 194 4.90 -2.66 3.57
N THR A 195 4.70 -3.94 3.89
CA THR A 195 4.01 -4.91 3.04
C THR A 195 2.57 -4.54 2.78
N TRP A 196 1.96 -3.74 3.67
CA TRP A 196 0.67 -3.12 3.43
C TRP A 196 0.55 -1.77 4.14
N VAL A 197 -0.32 -0.90 3.62
CA VAL A 197 -0.71 0.40 4.21
C VAL A 197 -2.16 0.68 3.85
N ALA A 198 -2.91 1.31 4.75
CA ALA A 198 -4.25 1.81 4.47
C ALA A 198 -4.41 3.28 4.90
N SER A 199 -5.32 4.01 4.25
CA SER A 199 -5.77 5.31 4.74
C SER A 199 -6.54 5.14 6.04
N ARG A 200 -6.60 6.20 6.87
CA ARG A 200 -7.38 6.19 8.12
C ARG A 200 -8.87 5.95 7.88
N SER A 201 -9.40 6.42 6.74
CA SER A 201 -10.80 6.27 6.34
C SER A 201 -11.14 4.94 5.64
N TRP A 202 -10.20 4.00 5.54
CA TRP A 202 -10.48 2.68 4.94
C TRP A 202 -11.46 1.83 5.78
N GLY A 203 -11.57 2.10 7.08
CA GLY A 203 -12.66 1.60 7.92
C GLY A 203 -12.21 0.65 9.03
N ARG A 204 -11.34 -0.32 8.75
CA ARG A 204 -10.76 -1.20 9.78
C ARG A 204 -9.36 -0.75 10.15
N SER A 205 -9.14 -0.55 11.45
CA SER A 205 -7.79 -0.32 11.98
C SER A 205 -7.02 -1.65 12.01
N MET A 206 -5.69 -1.59 12.13
CA MET A 206 -4.92 -2.82 12.34
C MET A 206 -5.17 -3.51 13.65
N ARG A 207 -5.66 -2.76 14.64
CA ARG A 207 -6.13 -3.35 15.87
C ARG A 207 -7.30 -4.28 15.56
N ASP A 208 -8.25 -3.83 14.75
CA ASP A 208 -9.43 -4.62 14.37
C ASP A 208 -9.04 -5.83 13.50
N VAL A 209 -8.13 -5.65 12.54
CA VAL A 209 -7.61 -6.77 11.73
C VAL A 209 -6.91 -7.81 12.61
N ARG A 210 -6.05 -7.38 13.54
CA ARG A 210 -5.36 -8.29 14.48
C ARG A 210 -6.34 -8.99 15.42
N ALA A 211 -7.37 -8.29 15.89
CA ALA A 211 -8.41 -8.87 16.72
C ALA A 211 -9.18 -9.96 15.94
N ALA A 212 -9.57 -9.67 14.69
CA ALA A 212 -10.22 -10.64 13.82
C ALA A 212 -9.32 -11.86 13.51
N GLN A 213 -8.02 -11.64 13.28
CA GLN A 213 -7.05 -12.73 13.09
C GLN A 213 -6.89 -13.58 14.35
N ALA A 214 -6.74 -12.96 15.52
CA ALA A 214 -6.61 -13.67 16.79
C ALA A 214 -7.87 -14.49 17.10
N HIS A 215 -9.06 -13.91 16.84
CA HIS A 215 -10.32 -14.63 16.96
C HIS A 215 -10.37 -15.83 16.00
N HIS A 216 -9.98 -15.66 14.74
CA HIS A 216 -9.96 -16.74 13.76
C HIS A 216 -9.02 -17.89 14.17
N VAL A 217 -7.81 -17.56 14.65
CA VAL A 217 -6.88 -18.55 15.18
C VAL A 217 -7.48 -19.28 16.38
N ALA A 218 -8.10 -18.55 17.32
CA ALA A 218 -8.77 -19.16 18.46
C ALA A 218 -9.94 -20.09 18.05
N VAL A 219 -10.69 -19.74 17.00
CA VAL A 219 -11.73 -20.61 16.43
C VAL A 219 -11.10 -21.87 15.84
N LEU A 220 -10.00 -21.75 15.07
CA LEU A 220 -9.30 -22.90 14.50
C LEU A 220 -8.69 -23.81 15.57
N ASP A 221 -8.12 -23.24 16.63
CA ASP A 221 -7.56 -24.00 17.76
C ASP A 221 -8.64 -24.70 18.58
N ALA A 222 -9.88 -24.18 18.57
CA ALA A 222 -11.03 -24.79 19.23
C ALA A 222 -11.71 -25.87 18.36
N LEU A 223 -11.38 -25.97 17.07
CA LEU A 223 -11.87 -27.08 16.26
C LEU A 223 -11.22 -28.39 16.73
N PRO A 224 -11.94 -29.52 16.70
CA PRO A 224 -11.33 -30.83 16.95
C PRO A 224 -10.12 -31.00 16.04
N SER A 225 -9.05 -31.62 16.57
CA SER A 225 -7.95 -32.03 15.71
C SER A 225 -8.51 -32.84 14.56
N TRP A 226 -7.99 -32.65 13.35
CA TRP A 226 -8.35 -33.47 12.21
C TRP A 226 -8.10 -34.97 12.47
N ALA A 227 -7.25 -35.29 13.46
CA ALA A 227 -7.02 -36.65 13.94
C ALA A 227 -8.22 -37.25 14.70
N ASP A 228 -9.09 -36.40 15.27
CA ASP A 228 -10.26 -36.81 16.06
C ASP A 228 -11.54 -36.93 15.21
N VAL A 229 -11.48 -36.53 13.94
CA VAL A 229 -12.60 -36.69 13.00
C VAL A 229 -12.59 -38.12 12.47
N PRO A 230 -13.63 -38.94 12.73
CA PRO A 230 -13.66 -40.32 12.23
C PRO A 230 -13.59 -40.32 10.70
N ALA A 231 -12.80 -41.22 10.12
CA ALA A 231 -12.69 -41.35 8.65
C ALA A 231 -14.05 -41.62 7.95
N SER A 232 -15.06 -42.07 8.69
CA SER A 232 -16.44 -42.27 8.23
C SER A 232 -17.28 -40.99 8.17
N ALA A 233 -16.85 -39.89 8.80
CA ALA A 233 -17.48 -38.58 8.69
C ALA A 233 -17.07 -37.94 7.36
N GLY A 234 -17.59 -38.47 6.25
CA GLY A 234 -17.30 -37.94 4.92
C GLY A 234 -17.53 -36.43 4.85
N TRP A 235 -16.63 -35.70 4.15
CA TRP A 235 -16.55 -34.25 3.93
C TRP A 235 -17.73 -33.41 4.47
N ALA A 236 -17.91 -33.38 5.79
CA ALA A 236 -18.94 -32.56 6.39
C ALA A 236 -18.46 -31.10 6.23
N ARG A 237 -19.30 -30.26 5.60
CA ARG A 237 -19.05 -28.82 5.51
C ARG A 237 -18.77 -28.31 6.92
N LEU A 238 -17.54 -27.87 7.17
CA LEU A 238 -17.22 -27.13 8.36
C LEU A 238 -18.00 -25.81 8.30
N VAL A 239 -19.15 -25.77 8.98
CA VAL A 239 -19.94 -24.54 9.13
C VAL A 239 -19.22 -23.74 10.20
N VAL A 240 -18.47 -22.71 9.79
CA VAL A 240 -17.95 -21.72 10.72
C VAL A 240 -19.17 -20.97 11.28
N PRO A 241 -19.38 -20.96 12.61
CA PRO A 241 -20.53 -20.28 13.19
C PRO A 241 -20.53 -18.78 12.83
N ASP A 242 -21.72 -18.23 12.57
CA ASP A 242 -21.91 -16.81 12.24
C ASP A 242 -21.26 -15.92 13.31
N HIS A 243 -20.40 -14.99 12.87
CA HIS A 243 -19.83 -13.98 13.76
C HIS A 243 -20.77 -12.76 13.83
N PRO A 244 -21.18 -12.28 15.03
CA PRO A 244 -22.18 -11.23 15.18
C PRO A 244 -21.79 -9.88 14.53
N ASP A 245 -20.49 -9.61 14.41
CA ASP A 245 -19.96 -8.39 13.78
C ASP A 245 -19.59 -8.54 12.28
N LEU A 246 -19.86 -9.70 11.66
CA LEU A 246 -19.68 -9.87 10.22
C LEU A 246 -21.05 -9.80 9.53
N PRO A 247 -21.17 -9.16 8.36
CA PRO A 247 -22.42 -9.17 7.61
C PRO A 247 -22.80 -10.62 7.27
N PRO A 248 -24.11 -10.96 7.28
CA PRO A 248 -24.58 -12.31 7.01
C PRO A 248 -24.01 -12.83 5.69
N HIS A 249 -23.52 -14.07 5.71
CA HIS A 249 -22.73 -14.67 4.64
C HIS A 249 -23.39 -14.56 3.26
N VAL A 250 -22.60 -14.15 2.25
CA VAL A 250 -22.92 -14.41 0.85
C VAL A 250 -22.61 -15.89 0.58
N PRO A 251 -23.55 -16.70 0.05
CA PRO A 251 -23.29 -18.10 -0.22
C PRO A 251 -22.16 -18.23 -1.26
N ILE A 252 -21.06 -18.88 -0.87
CA ILE A 252 -19.97 -19.25 -1.78
C ILE A 252 -20.44 -20.48 -2.58
N ALA A 253 -21.13 -20.23 -3.70
CA ALA A 253 -21.40 -21.25 -4.70
C ALA A 253 -20.23 -21.28 -5.69
N GLY A 254 -19.33 -22.26 -5.53
CA GLY A 254 -18.25 -22.51 -6.48
C GLY A 254 -17.33 -23.63 -6.01
N CYS A 255 -17.13 -24.64 -6.85
CA CYS A 255 -16.28 -25.81 -6.63
C CYS A 255 -14.93 -25.45 -5.99
N VAL A 256 -14.64 -26.10 -4.86
CA VAL A 256 -13.36 -26.04 -4.18
C VAL A 256 -12.46 -27.11 -4.79
N THR A 257 -11.57 -26.71 -5.69
CA THR A 257 -10.31 -27.42 -5.91
C THR A 257 -9.18 -26.51 -5.41
N GLU A 258 -8.59 -26.91 -4.28
CA GLU A 258 -7.25 -26.53 -3.79
C GLU A 258 -6.88 -25.05 -3.55
N SER A 259 -7.83 -24.16 -3.25
CA SER A 259 -7.45 -22.79 -2.84
C SER A 259 -8.37 -22.20 -1.77
N LEU A 260 -8.33 -22.78 -0.56
CA LEU A 260 -8.89 -22.14 0.63
C LEU A 260 -7.86 -21.16 1.20
N TRP A 261 -7.77 -19.97 0.60
CA TRP A 261 -7.11 -18.82 1.22
C TRP A 261 -8.04 -17.60 1.18
N LEU A 262 -8.57 -17.27 2.37
CA LEU A 262 -8.97 -15.95 2.88
C LEU A 262 -9.67 -14.98 1.90
N VAL A 263 -10.98 -14.80 2.10
CA VAL A 263 -11.69 -13.55 1.77
C VAL A 263 -12.21 -12.96 3.09
N ALA A 264 -11.71 -11.78 3.44
CA ALA A 264 -12.14 -10.96 4.57
C ALA A 264 -12.39 -9.52 4.10
#